data_AF-A0AA86JDE0-F1
#
_entry.id   AF-A0AA86JDE0-F1
#
_cell.length_a   1.000
_cell.length_b   1.000
_cell.length_c   1.000
_cell.angle_alpha   90.00
_cell.angle_beta   90.00
_cell.angle_gamma   90.00
#
_symmetry.space_group_name_H-M   'P 1'
#
loop_
_entity.id
_entity.type
_entity.pdbx_description
1 polymer ?
#
loop_
_entity_poly.entity_id
_entity_poly.type
_entity_poly.pdbx_seq_one_letter_code
_entity_poly.pdbx_strand_id
1 'polypeptide(L)'
;MNEYYSNKILNIFDSKLNDKESNWLKIMLRNSKEFVHPIRHILFIICIYTDIKSFINFKENNSKYIWPCLNKICKYYKENIITDIIITSDYKSRKPVGTAECPYCGFKYSRKIMDNNRINEFGRVKDFGHLWCEKLIEILESKQYNVSNIAKIMGCDYKTVVRYAGILGKRDLIDSKITFTKNVQIIKDKSYELQYLQDILKYKKYHFKSTRTDIRKALNKQYAWLYKNNKKWLFDNLPKSNNNYICRINDRVNWNKRDEEILLKIKKNYVKIMKSDEKIRITKSMFGRFLGISALLDHNLDKMPKTEKYLLAINESIEQYQERRVKKICRHFFKERITIRRWKIMRIAGLKNNCSSKAIKIINYYINKQLNQRI
;
A
#
# COMPACT_ATOMS: atom_id res chain seq x y z
N MET A 1 6.38 33.40 -11.90
CA MET A 1 7.11 32.77 -13.03
C MET A 1 7.45 33.76 -14.14
N ASN A 2 6.49 34.34 -14.88
CA ASN A 2 6.80 35.34 -15.93
C ASN A 2 7.37 36.66 -15.38
N GLU A 3 7.10 36.96 -14.10
CA GLU A 3 7.70 38.10 -13.38
C GLU A 3 9.08 37.78 -12.79
N TYR A 4 9.40 36.49 -12.59
CA TYR A 4 10.63 36.05 -11.91
C TYR A 4 11.71 35.60 -12.90
N TYR A 5 11.33 35.03 -14.04
CA TYR A 5 12.25 34.65 -15.11
C TYR A 5 11.99 35.48 -16.36
N SER A 6 13.06 36.00 -16.95
CA SER A 6 12.97 36.66 -18.25
C SER A 6 12.51 35.69 -19.34
N ASN A 7 11.80 36.20 -20.35
CA ASN A 7 11.36 35.42 -21.50
C ASN A 7 12.52 34.70 -22.20
N LYS A 8 13.73 35.28 -22.17
CA LYS A 8 14.94 34.66 -22.73
C LYS A 8 15.30 33.36 -22.01
N ILE A 9 15.28 33.36 -20.67
CA ILE A 9 15.58 32.18 -19.85
C ILE A 9 14.53 31.09 -20.07
N LEU A 10 13.25 31.45 -20.05
CA LEU A 10 12.16 30.49 -20.26
C LEU A 10 12.20 29.87 -21.67
N ASN A 11 12.62 30.61 -22.68
CA ASN A 11 12.80 30.09 -24.03
C ASN A 11 14.00 29.12 -24.14
N ILE A 12 15.12 29.42 -23.48
CA ILE A 12 16.31 28.54 -23.47
C ILE A 12 15.95 27.14 -22.93
N PHE A 13 15.11 27.08 -21.90
CA PHE A 13 14.69 25.81 -21.28
C PHE A 13 13.38 25.24 -21.84
N ASP A 14 12.89 25.74 -22.98
CA ASP A 14 11.61 25.36 -23.58
C ASP A 14 10.46 25.27 -22.54
N SER A 15 10.38 26.29 -21.69
CA SER A 15 9.52 26.31 -20.50
C SER A 15 8.62 27.55 -20.47
N LYS A 16 8.39 28.18 -21.63
CA LYS A 16 7.47 29.31 -21.76
C LYS A 16 6.05 28.91 -21.35
N LEU A 17 5.43 29.75 -20.52
CA LEU A 17 4.06 29.52 -20.06
C LEU A 17 3.06 29.96 -21.13
N ASN A 18 2.01 29.17 -21.28
CA ASN A 18 0.86 29.48 -22.14
C ASN A 18 -0.45 29.21 -21.39
N ASP A 19 -1.56 29.74 -21.89
CA ASP A 19 -2.86 29.57 -21.22
C ASP A 19 -3.49 28.19 -21.45
N LYS A 20 -2.88 27.35 -22.30
CA LYS A 20 -3.38 26.00 -22.60
C LYS A 20 -3.41 25.13 -21.35
N GLU A 21 -4.31 24.14 -21.34
CA GLU A 21 -4.39 23.17 -20.24
C GLU A 21 -3.16 22.26 -20.17
N SER A 22 -2.51 22.03 -21.32
CA SER A 22 -1.26 21.27 -21.44
C SER A 22 -0.02 22.03 -20.96
N ASN A 23 -0.18 23.17 -20.29
CA ASN A 23 0.94 23.92 -19.73
C ASN A 23 1.60 23.08 -18.63
N TRP A 24 2.94 22.94 -18.71
CA TRP A 24 3.72 22.16 -17.77
C TRP A 24 3.49 22.56 -16.30
N LEU A 25 3.25 23.84 -16.02
CA LEU A 25 2.99 24.33 -14.67
C LEU A 25 1.64 23.81 -14.14
N LYS A 26 0.61 23.79 -15.01
CA LYS A 26 -0.71 23.23 -14.67
C LYS A 26 -0.64 21.71 -14.50
N ILE A 27 0.09 21.02 -15.38
CA ILE A 27 0.32 19.57 -15.34
C ILE A 27 1.00 19.17 -14.03
N MET A 28 2.04 19.91 -13.63
CA MET A 28 2.82 19.68 -12.41
C MET A 28 2.00 19.92 -11.13
N LEU A 29 1.20 20.98 -11.07
CA LEU A 29 0.40 21.31 -9.88
C LEU A 29 -0.84 20.44 -9.70
N ARG A 30 -1.40 19.88 -10.79
CA ARG A 30 -2.64 19.08 -10.75
C ARG A 30 -2.42 17.60 -10.42
N ASN A 31 -1.20 17.20 -10.04
CA ASN A 31 -0.83 15.81 -9.72
C ASN A 31 -1.24 14.82 -10.83
N SER A 32 -1.07 15.26 -12.09
CA SER A 32 -1.34 14.43 -13.25
C SER A 32 -0.27 13.32 -13.37
N LYS A 33 -0.62 12.16 -13.92
CA LYS A 33 0.36 11.07 -14.18
C LYS A 33 1.30 11.37 -15.35
N GLU A 34 1.32 12.61 -15.82
CA GLU A 34 2.08 13.05 -16.97
C GLU A 34 3.50 13.44 -16.55
N PHE A 35 4.45 13.16 -17.43
CA PHE A 35 5.86 13.45 -17.18
C PHE A 35 6.12 14.96 -17.29
N VAL A 36 6.71 15.55 -16.24
CA VAL A 36 7.20 16.93 -16.23
C VAL A 36 8.72 16.91 -16.12
N HIS A 37 9.40 17.57 -17.06
CA HIS A 37 10.86 17.56 -17.16
C HIS A 37 11.54 18.09 -15.87
N PRO A 38 12.63 17.47 -15.37
CA PRO A 38 13.32 17.88 -14.14
C PRO A 38 13.66 19.37 -14.05
N ILE A 39 14.10 19.98 -15.16
CA ILE A 39 14.42 21.42 -15.20
C ILE A 39 13.23 22.32 -14.80
N ARG A 40 12.01 21.90 -15.11
CA ARG A 40 10.79 22.66 -14.82
C ARG A 40 10.45 22.60 -13.34
N HIS A 41 10.76 21.49 -12.67
CA HIS A 41 10.68 21.39 -11.21
C HIS A 41 11.70 22.32 -10.54
N ILE A 42 12.93 22.37 -11.05
CA ILE A 42 13.99 23.26 -10.53
C ILE A 42 13.58 24.73 -10.70
N LEU A 43 13.13 25.12 -11.89
CA LEU A 43 12.63 26.49 -12.15
C LEU A 43 11.47 26.84 -11.21
N PHE A 44 10.55 25.92 -10.97
CA PHE A 44 9.44 26.17 -10.05
C PHE A 44 9.90 26.30 -8.60
N ILE A 45 10.78 25.41 -8.13
CA ILE A 45 11.32 25.43 -6.76
C ILE A 45 12.06 26.75 -6.52
N ILE A 46 12.94 27.14 -7.44
CA ILE A 46 13.71 28.39 -7.32
C ILE A 46 12.77 29.61 -7.37
N CYS A 47 11.69 29.58 -8.16
CA CYS A 47 10.71 30.66 -8.20
C CYS A 47 9.96 30.85 -6.87
N ILE A 48 9.73 29.78 -6.11
CA ILE A 48 8.97 29.84 -4.84
C ILE A 48 9.90 30.08 -3.65
N TYR A 49 10.99 29.33 -3.57
CA TYR A 49 11.87 29.28 -2.40
C TYR A 49 13.14 30.11 -2.57
N THR A 50 13.29 30.83 -3.69
CA THR A 50 14.46 31.63 -4.10
C THR A 50 15.73 30.81 -4.37
N ASP A 51 15.96 29.73 -3.63
CA ASP A 51 17.07 28.78 -3.84
C ASP A 51 16.70 27.35 -3.39
N ILE A 52 17.55 26.39 -3.79
CA ILE A 52 17.32 24.96 -3.53
C ILE A 52 17.56 24.60 -2.05
N LYS A 53 18.51 25.25 -1.36
CA LYS A 53 18.79 24.98 0.06
C LYS A 53 17.60 25.40 0.92
N SER A 54 16.98 26.54 0.62
CA SER A 54 15.78 27.04 1.27
C SER A 54 14.59 26.08 1.10
N PHE A 55 14.46 25.45 -0.08
CA PHE A 55 13.46 24.39 -0.29
C PHE A 55 13.75 23.12 0.52
N ILE A 56 14.99 22.63 0.50
CA ILE A 56 15.37 21.41 1.24
C ILE A 56 15.23 21.60 2.76
N ASN A 57 15.58 22.79 3.24
CA ASN A 57 15.50 23.15 4.65
C ASN A 57 14.13 23.68 5.06
N PHE A 58 13.16 23.74 4.14
CA PHE A 58 11.82 24.18 4.46
C PHE A 58 11.19 23.21 5.46
N LYS A 59 11.13 23.65 6.71
CA LYS A 59 10.26 23.07 7.73
C LYS A 59 8.97 23.87 7.66
N GLU A 60 7.87 23.20 7.42
CA GLU A 60 6.55 23.82 7.50
C GLU A 60 6.38 24.39 8.92
N ASN A 61 6.55 25.71 9.05
CA ASN A 61 6.32 26.41 10.30
C ASN A 61 4.82 26.34 10.58
N ASN A 62 4.45 25.37 11.40
CA ASN A 62 3.08 25.01 11.71
C ASN A 62 2.52 25.92 12.82
N SER A 63 2.55 27.24 12.59
CA SER A 63 1.93 28.25 13.45
C SER A 63 0.41 28.07 13.60
N LYS A 64 -0.20 27.13 12.87
CA LYS A 64 -1.63 26.84 12.89
C LYS A 64 -2.07 25.90 14.01
N TYR A 65 -1.15 25.19 14.65
CA TYR A 65 -1.49 24.20 15.67
C TYR A 65 -0.88 24.63 17.01
N ILE A 66 -1.72 24.96 17.98
CA ILE A 66 -1.29 25.20 19.36
C ILE A 66 -1.82 24.04 20.19
N TRP A 67 -0.92 23.35 20.90
CA TRP A 67 -1.23 22.13 21.62
C TRP A 67 -1.13 22.33 23.14
N PRO A 68 -1.98 21.63 23.93
CA PRO A 68 -1.98 21.80 25.36
C PRO A 68 -0.86 21.02 26.05
N CYS A 69 -0.34 21.50 27.17
CA CYS A 69 0.50 20.65 28.01
C CYS A 69 -0.35 19.55 28.67
N LEU A 70 0.03 18.28 28.52
CA LEU A 70 -0.72 17.15 29.10
C LEU A 70 -0.04 16.49 30.30
N ASN A 71 0.98 17.15 30.85
CA ASN A 71 1.60 16.76 32.11
C ASN A 71 0.81 17.31 33.29
N LYS A 72 0.18 16.45 34.11
CA LYS A 72 -0.61 16.85 35.29
C LYS A 72 0.16 17.67 36.32
N ILE A 73 1.48 17.51 36.36
CA ILE A 73 2.37 18.19 37.32
C ILE A 73 2.74 19.60 36.84
N CYS A 74 2.58 19.88 35.54
CA CYS A 74 2.91 21.17 34.98
C CYS A 74 1.90 22.24 35.41
N LYS A 75 2.39 23.43 35.75
CA LYS A 75 1.55 24.61 36.05
C LYS A 75 0.55 24.91 34.92
N TYR A 76 0.99 24.74 33.67
CA TYR A 76 0.21 25.01 32.46
C TYR A 76 -0.58 23.78 31.97
N TYR A 77 -0.96 22.86 32.87
CA TYR A 77 -1.67 21.65 32.50
C TYR A 77 -3.00 21.97 31.80
N LYS A 78 -3.20 21.39 30.62
CA LYS A 78 -4.30 21.62 29.66
C LYS A 78 -4.34 23.01 29.00
N GLU A 79 -3.35 23.87 29.23
CA GLU A 79 -3.25 25.16 28.55
C GLU A 79 -2.52 25.03 27.21
N ASN A 80 -3.04 25.69 26.18
CA ASN A 80 -2.51 25.69 24.80
C ASN A 80 -1.26 26.58 24.68
N ILE A 81 -0.12 26.02 25.06
CA ILE A 81 1.17 26.74 25.13
C ILE A 81 2.25 26.18 24.19
N ILE A 82 2.02 25.02 23.57
CA ILE A 82 3.02 24.38 22.69
C ILE A 82 2.74 24.76 21.24
N THR A 83 3.60 25.61 20.67
CA THR A 83 3.53 26.06 19.28
C THR A 83 4.41 25.20 18.36
N ASP A 84 5.50 24.66 18.88
CA ASP A 84 6.49 23.93 18.09
C ASP A 84 6.11 22.45 17.98
N ILE A 85 5.44 22.11 16.88
CA ILE A 85 4.94 20.75 16.62
C ILE A 85 5.63 20.17 15.38
N ILE A 86 6.28 19.02 15.57
CA ILE A 86 6.94 18.27 14.51
C ILE A 86 5.94 17.32 13.88
N ILE A 87 5.53 17.58 12.64
CA ILE A 87 4.60 16.73 11.88
C ILE A 87 5.37 15.66 11.11
N THR A 88 4.94 14.40 11.28
CA THR A 88 5.48 13.23 10.59
C THR A 88 4.34 12.36 10.06
N SER A 89 4.58 11.51 9.07
CA SER A 89 3.58 10.55 8.58
C SER A 89 3.63 9.25 9.36
N ASP A 90 2.49 8.77 9.86
CA ASP A 90 2.40 7.45 10.48
C ASP A 90 2.80 6.35 9.48
N TYR A 91 3.68 5.42 9.89
CA TYR A 91 4.23 4.40 9.00
C TYR A 91 3.15 3.49 8.40
N LYS A 92 2.12 3.13 9.19
CA LYS A 92 1.06 2.21 8.77
C LYS A 92 -0.08 2.92 8.03
N SER A 93 -0.59 3.99 8.62
CA SER A 93 -1.80 4.68 8.13
C SER A 93 -1.51 5.84 7.19
N ARG A 94 -0.25 6.28 7.08
CA ARG A 94 0.19 7.47 6.31
C ARG A 94 -0.51 8.77 6.71
N LYS A 95 -1.23 8.78 7.83
CA LYS A 95 -1.90 9.97 8.39
C LYS A 95 -0.89 10.87 9.11
N PRO A 96 -1.10 12.20 9.14
CA PRO A 96 -0.20 13.12 9.82
C PRO A 96 -0.29 12.97 11.35
N VAL A 97 0.87 12.82 11.98
CA VAL A 97 1.08 12.70 13.42
C VAL A 97 2.01 13.81 13.84
N GLY A 98 1.53 14.70 14.71
CA GLY A 98 2.36 15.71 15.34
C GLY A 98 3.03 15.13 16.59
N THR A 99 4.27 15.53 16.86
CA THR A 99 4.85 15.41 18.20
C THR A 99 5.19 16.79 18.74
N ALA A 100 4.80 17.00 19.99
CA ALA A 100 4.93 18.25 20.71
C ALA A 100 5.79 18.01 21.95
N GLU A 101 6.52 19.04 22.33
CA GLU A 101 7.37 19.07 23.53
C GLU A 101 7.04 20.34 24.31
N CYS A 102 6.65 20.18 25.57
CA CYS A 102 6.29 21.33 26.41
C CYS A 102 7.55 22.09 26.84
N PRO A 103 7.69 23.39 26.54
CA PRO A 103 8.88 24.16 26.88
C PRO A 103 9.07 24.34 28.40
N TYR A 104 8.00 24.29 29.19
CA TYR A 104 8.04 24.52 30.64
C TYR A 104 8.21 23.27 31.50
N CYS A 105 8.00 22.07 30.96
CA CYS A 105 8.15 20.83 31.74
C CYS A 105 8.88 19.70 31.01
N GLY A 106 9.23 19.88 29.74
CA GLY A 106 9.88 18.86 28.90
C GLY A 106 8.98 17.68 28.52
N PHE A 107 7.69 17.71 28.86
CA PHE A 107 6.78 16.61 28.53
C PHE A 107 6.58 16.49 27.02
N LYS A 108 6.86 15.30 26.47
CA LYS A 108 6.88 15.05 25.04
C LYS A 108 5.88 13.96 24.66
N TYR A 109 4.97 14.27 23.74
CA TYR A 109 3.95 13.31 23.31
C TYR A 109 3.61 13.48 21.83
N SER A 110 2.98 12.45 21.27
CA SER A 110 2.49 12.46 19.89
C SER A 110 0.98 12.19 19.81
N ARG A 111 0.31 12.87 18.88
CA ARG A 111 -1.11 12.64 18.53
C ARG A 111 -1.36 12.87 17.04
N LYS A 112 -2.46 12.31 16.53
CA LYS A 112 -2.91 12.51 15.15
C LYS A 112 -3.55 13.90 15.02
N ILE A 113 -3.30 14.58 13.91
CA ILE A 113 -3.76 15.97 13.71
C ILE A 113 -5.26 16.07 13.37
N MET A 114 -5.86 15.00 12.85
CA MET A 114 -7.26 14.99 12.38
C MET A 114 -8.28 14.77 13.52
N ASP A 115 -7.84 14.55 14.76
CA ASP A 115 -8.71 14.21 15.89
C ASP A 115 -9.19 15.48 16.64
N ASN A 116 -9.98 16.33 15.96
CA ASN A 116 -10.48 17.59 16.54
C ASN A 116 -11.34 17.41 17.81
N ASN A 117 -11.92 16.23 18.03
CA ASN A 117 -12.79 15.96 19.19
C ASN A 117 -12.00 15.53 20.45
N ARG A 118 -10.66 15.44 20.39
CA ARG A 118 -9.82 14.91 21.48
C ARG A 118 -8.65 15.84 21.83
N ILE A 119 -8.97 17.12 22.06
CA ILE A 119 -7.99 18.18 22.34
C ILE A 119 -7.12 17.85 23.56
N ASN A 120 -7.68 17.15 24.56
CA ASN A 120 -7.01 16.80 25.82
C ASN A 120 -6.49 15.36 25.91
N GLU A 121 -6.44 14.62 24.80
CA GLU A 121 -5.87 13.27 24.76
C GLU A 121 -4.53 13.24 24.02
N PHE A 122 -3.57 12.51 24.58
CA PHE A 122 -2.34 12.15 23.87
C PHE A 122 -2.43 10.72 23.34
N GLY A 123 -1.81 10.46 22.18
CA GLY A 123 -1.72 9.10 21.65
C GLY A 123 -0.61 8.30 22.34
N ARG A 124 0.64 8.74 22.19
CA ARG A 124 1.81 8.08 22.80
C ARG A 124 2.68 9.10 23.52
N VAL A 125 2.99 8.84 24.78
CA VAL A 125 4.02 9.57 25.54
C VAL A 125 5.39 9.13 25.03
N LYS A 126 6.21 10.09 24.63
CA LYS A 126 7.61 9.90 24.22
C LYS A 126 8.55 10.15 25.39
N ASP A 127 8.27 11.19 26.17
CA ASP A 127 9.01 11.53 27.38
C ASP A 127 8.10 12.23 28.39
N PHE A 128 8.32 11.99 29.69
CA PHE A 128 7.59 12.66 30.77
C PHE A 128 8.22 14.02 31.14
N GLY A 129 9.47 14.27 30.75
CA GLY A 129 10.15 15.54 30.99
C GLY A 129 10.72 15.69 32.40
N HIS A 130 11.53 16.74 32.60
CA HIS A 130 12.31 16.97 33.81
C HIS A 130 11.41 17.20 35.04
N LEU A 131 10.40 18.06 34.92
CA LEU A 131 9.51 18.43 36.03
C LEU A 131 8.77 17.21 36.60
N TRP A 132 8.37 16.28 35.73
CA TRP A 132 7.72 15.04 36.16
C TRP A 132 8.70 14.14 36.92
N CYS A 133 9.95 14.05 36.47
CA CYS A 133 11.00 13.28 37.14
C CYS A 133 11.36 13.86 38.51
N GLU A 134 11.50 15.18 38.62
CA GLU A 134 11.76 15.87 39.89
C GLU A 134 10.63 15.62 40.89
N LYS A 135 9.37 15.77 40.46
CA LYS A 135 8.23 15.52 41.33
C LYS A 135 8.11 14.06 41.75
N LEU A 136 8.51 13.12 40.88
CA LEU A 136 8.54 11.71 41.24
C LEU A 136 9.54 11.45 42.38
N ILE A 137 10.73 12.05 42.32
CA ILE A 137 11.76 11.91 43.36
C ILE A 137 11.23 12.44 44.69
N GLU A 138 10.65 13.64 44.71
CA GLU A 138 10.07 14.26 45.90
C GLU A 138 9.00 13.35 46.56
N ILE A 139 8.07 12.82 45.76
CA ILE A 139 7.00 11.95 46.28
C ILE A 139 7.55 10.62 46.79
N LEU A 140 8.55 10.04 46.12
CA LEU A 140 9.19 8.79 46.57
C LEU A 140 9.94 8.99 47.89
N GLU A 141 10.62 10.12 48.06
CA GLU A 141 11.36 10.44 49.28
C GLU A 141 10.44 10.73 50.47
N SER A 142 9.24 11.29 50.21
CA SER A 142 8.23 11.49 51.26
C SER A 142 7.76 10.19 51.92
N LYS A 143 7.81 9.04 51.21
CA LYS A 143 7.29 7.73 51.64
C LYS A 143 5.82 7.71 52.09
N GLN A 144 5.04 8.75 51.78
CA GLN A 144 3.65 8.89 52.25
C GLN A 144 2.65 8.11 51.39
N TYR A 145 3.01 7.75 50.16
CA TYR A 145 2.09 7.20 49.16
C TYR A 145 2.55 5.86 48.62
N ASN A 146 1.61 4.92 48.48
CA ASN A 146 1.86 3.68 47.74
C ASN A 146 1.95 3.95 46.23
N VAL A 147 2.55 3.02 45.48
CA VAL A 147 2.82 3.16 44.03
C VAL A 147 1.56 3.52 43.22
N SER A 148 0.42 2.94 43.59
CA SER A 148 -0.86 3.21 42.93
C SER A 148 -1.33 4.64 43.14
N ASN A 149 -1.16 5.19 44.34
CA ASN A 149 -1.49 6.58 44.64
C ASN A 149 -0.51 7.55 43.95
N ILE A 150 0.78 7.22 43.93
CA ILE A 150 1.79 7.96 43.17
C ILE A 150 1.38 8.01 41.69
N ALA A 151 0.99 6.89 41.10
CA ALA A 151 0.57 6.83 39.70
C ALA A 151 -0.64 7.72 39.39
N LYS A 152 -1.62 7.79 40.30
CA LYS A 152 -2.80 8.67 40.18
C LYS A 152 -2.41 10.15 40.18
N ILE A 153 -1.56 10.55 41.14
CA ILE A 153 -1.03 11.92 41.28
C ILE A 153 -0.25 12.29 40.01
N MET A 154 0.66 11.41 39.59
CA MET A 154 1.54 11.61 38.45
C MET A 154 0.87 11.44 37.08
N GLY A 155 -0.41 11.03 37.06
CA GLY A 155 -1.21 10.89 35.84
C GLY A 155 -0.76 9.78 34.90
N CYS A 156 -0.21 8.68 35.44
CA CYS A 156 0.31 7.57 34.64
C CYS A 156 -0.09 6.20 35.20
N ASP A 157 0.34 5.13 34.52
CA ASP A 157 0.19 3.75 35.01
C ASP A 157 1.25 3.43 36.08
N TYR A 158 0.89 2.62 37.08
CA TYR A 158 1.79 2.24 38.18
C TYR A 158 3.11 1.60 37.70
N LYS A 159 3.11 0.87 36.57
CA LYS A 159 4.33 0.33 35.97
C LYS A 159 5.27 1.43 35.48
N THR A 160 4.72 2.57 35.07
CA THR A 160 5.51 3.73 34.64
C THR A 160 6.24 4.35 35.82
N VAL A 161 5.60 4.46 36.98
CA VAL A 161 6.23 4.90 38.24
C VAL A 161 7.40 3.98 38.58
N VAL A 162 7.18 2.66 38.61
CA VAL A 162 8.25 1.69 38.91
C VAL A 162 9.40 1.77 37.90
N ARG A 163 9.07 1.93 36.60
CA ARG A 163 10.07 2.06 35.55
C ARG A 163 10.93 3.31 35.72
N TYR A 164 10.31 4.48 35.93
CA TYR A 164 11.04 5.73 36.07
C TYR A 164 11.83 5.81 37.37
N ALA A 165 11.31 5.27 38.47
CA ALA A 165 12.08 5.14 39.71
C ALA A 165 13.35 4.29 39.51
N GLY A 166 13.28 3.22 38.72
CA GLY A 166 14.44 2.44 38.33
C GLY A 166 15.43 3.19 37.43
N ILE A 167 14.95 4.00 36.49
CA ILE A 167 15.79 4.85 35.63
C ILE A 167 16.51 5.92 36.46
N LEU A 168 15.83 6.51 37.43
CA LEU A 168 16.33 7.57 38.32
C LEU A 168 17.15 7.03 39.50
N GLY A 169 17.35 5.71 39.61
CA GLY A 169 18.12 5.10 40.70
C GLY A 169 17.42 5.13 42.08
N LYS A 170 16.12 5.38 42.13
CA LYS A 170 15.30 5.49 43.35
C LYS A 170 14.39 4.28 43.55
N ARG A 171 14.77 3.11 43.02
CA ARG A 171 13.95 1.89 43.09
C ARG A 171 13.72 1.43 44.53
N ASP A 172 14.71 1.58 45.38
CA ASP A 172 14.69 1.08 46.76
C ASP A 172 13.65 1.80 47.64
N LEU A 173 13.19 2.96 47.19
CA LEU A 173 12.11 3.71 47.83
C LEU A 173 10.72 3.17 47.50
N ILE A 174 10.63 2.15 46.64
CA ILE A 174 9.37 1.54 46.23
C ILE A 174 9.22 0.15 46.88
N ASP A 175 8.20 0.00 47.71
CA ASP A 175 7.75 -1.31 48.20
C ASP A 175 6.95 -2.06 47.13
N SER A 176 7.66 -2.47 46.07
CA SER A 176 7.08 -3.23 44.97
C SER A 176 7.96 -4.41 44.64
N LYS A 177 7.38 -5.61 44.71
CA LYS A 177 8.01 -6.86 44.22
C LYS A 177 8.27 -6.86 42.70
N ILE A 178 7.92 -5.79 41.98
CA ILE A 178 8.09 -5.66 40.54
C ILE A 178 9.55 -5.29 40.25
N THR A 179 10.33 -6.27 39.79
CA THR A 179 11.68 -6.09 39.24
C THR A 179 11.63 -5.80 37.73
N PHE A 180 12.24 -4.67 37.34
CA PHE A 180 12.55 -4.25 35.99
C PHE A 180 14.06 -4.27 35.94
N THR A 181 14.62 -5.40 35.58
CA THR A 181 16.05 -5.49 35.33
C THR A 181 16.40 -4.48 34.23
N LYS A 182 17.34 -3.56 34.52
CA LYS A 182 18.15 -2.92 33.47
C LYS A 182 18.59 -4.03 32.52
N ASN A 183 18.71 -3.76 31.21
CA ASN A 183 19.14 -4.69 30.18
C ASN A 183 20.39 -5.51 30.60
N VAL A 184 20.19 -6.57 31.37
CA VAL A 184 21.17 -7.61 31.64
C VAL A 184 20.96 -8.60 30.53
N GLN A 185 22.01 -8.87 29.75
CA GLN A 185 22.06 -9.99 28.84
C GLN A 185 21.56 -11.22 29.60
N ILE A 186 20.42 -11.75 29.15
CA ILE A 186 19.73 -12.85 29.81
C ILE A 186 20.67 -14.07 29.76
N ILE A 187 21.37 -14.33 30.85
CA ILE A 187 21.87 -15.66 31.16
C ILE A 187 20.61 -16.51 31.35
N LYS A 188 20.36 -17.41 30.39
CA LYS A 188 19.17 -18.27 30.34
C LYS A 188 19.28 -19.41 31.35
N ASP A 189 19.36 -19.12 32.64
CA ASP A 189 19.29 -20.14 33.69
C ASP A 189 17.92 -20.20 34.33
N LYS A 190 16.92 -20.49 33.50
CA LYS A 190 15.70 -21.11 33.97
C LYS A 190 15.49 -22.39 33.17
N SER A 191 15.82 -23.50 33.83
CA SER A 191 15.68 -24.89 33.41
C SER A 191 14.20 -25.28 33.21
N TYR A 192 13.52 -24.59 32.28
CA TYR A 192 12.20 -24.99 31.81
C TYR A 192 12.29 -26.07 30.73
N GLU A 193 13.50 -26.29 30.18
CA GLU A 193 13.71 -27.24 29.10
C GLU A 193 13.25 -28.63 29.52
N LEU A 194 13.84 -29.22 30.56
CA LEU A 194 13.46 -30.55 31.06
C LEU A 194 11.94 -30.69 31.27
N GLN A 195 11.32 -29.71 31.93
CA GLN A 195 9.88 -29.71 32.17
C GLN A 195 9.07 -29.70 30.87
N TYR A 196 9.40 -28.82 29.93
CA TYR A 196 8.67 -28.70 28.67
C TYR A 196 8.90 -29.90 27.74
N LEU A 197 10.08 -30.50 27.76
CA LEU A 197 10.36 -31.76 27.06
C LEU A 197 9.46 -32.87 27.62
N GLN A 198 9.40 -33.00 28.95
CA GLN A 198 8.56 -34.01 29.62
C GLN A 198 7.08 -33.80 29.36
N ASP A 199 6.57 -32.56 29.39
CA ASP A 199 5.17 -32.24 29.12
C ASP A 199 4.75 -32.71 27.71
N ILE A 200 5.59 -32.48 26.69
CA ILE A 200 5.33 -32.89 25.31
C ILE A 200 5.32 -34.41 25.18
N LEU A 201 6.29 -35.10 25.80
CA LEU A 201 6.35 -36.57 25.80
C LEU A 201 5.17 -37.19 26.54
N LYS A 202 4.80 -36.64 27.70
CA LYS A 202 3.65 -37.07 28.50
C LYS A 202 2.35 -36.94 27.71
N TYR A 203 2.13 -35.78 27.10
CA TYR A 203 0.93 -35.54 26.28
C TYR A 203 0.85 -36.51 25.09
N LYS A 204 1.97 -36.76 24.41
CA LYS A 204 2.03 -37.76 23.32
C LYS A 204 1.70 -39.17 23.81
N LYS A 205 2.17 -39.56 24.99
CA LYS A 205 1.88 -40.88 25.60
C LYS A 205 0.40 -41.07 25.89
N TYR A 206 -0.27 -40.06 26.46
CA TYR A 206 -1.70 -40.14 26.76
C TYR A 206 -2.60 -39.93 25.54
N HIS A 207 -2.09 -39.31 24.46
CA HIS A 207 -2.85 -39.00 23.26
C HIS A 207 -2.16 -39.48 21.98
N PHE A 208 -2.10 -40.81 21.79
CA PHE A 208 -1.38 -41.44 20.67
C PHE A 208 -1.87 -41.03 19.26
N LYS A 209 -3.15 -40.60 19.12
CA LYS A 209 -3.74 -40.10 17.86
C LYS A 209 -3.62 -38.58 17.67
N SER A 210 -3.01 -37.85 18.61
CA SER A 210 -2.94 -36.40 18.54
C SER A 210 -2.11 -35.92 17.34
N THR A 211 -2.61 -34.91 16.63
CA THR A 211 -1.88 -34.28 15.53
C THR A 211 -0.91 -33.23 16.05
N ARG A 212 0.04 -32.80 15.21
CA ARG A 212 0.96 -31.67 15.53
C ARG A 212 0.20 -30.41 15.94
N THR A 213 -0.98 -30.18 15.35
CA THR A 213 -1.86 -29.06 15.66
C THR A 213 -2.52 -29.20 17.02
N ASP A 214 -2.89 -30.42 17.43
CA ASP A 214 -3.51 -30.66 18.73
C ASP A 214 -2.50 -30.46 19.86
N ILE A 215 -1.27 -30.96 19.69
CA ILE A 215 -0.16 -30.75 20.64
C ILE A 215 0.15 -29.25 20.78
N ARG A 216 0.19 -28.51 19.66
CA ARG A 216 0.42 -27.06 19.68
C ARG A 216 -0.70 -26.29 20.38
N LYS A 217 -1.96 -26.72 20.22
CA LYS A 217 -3.10 -26.07 20.89
C LYS A 217 -3.11 -26.35 22.39
N ALA A 218 -2.92 -27.61 22.79
CA ALA A 218 -2.96 -28.02 24.19
C ALA A 218 -1.76 -27.51 25.00
N LEU A 219 -0.55 -27.55 24.42
CA LEU A 219 0.70 -27.17 25.07
C LEU A 219 1.33 -25.95 24.40
N ASN A 220 0.52 -24.91 24.15
CA ASN A 220 0.95 -23.72 23.38
C ASN A 220 2.19 -23.04 23.99
N LYS A 221 2.23 -22.90 25.31
CA LYS A 221 3.35 -22.29 26.03
C LYS A 221 4.65 -23.08 25.84
N GLN A 222 4.61 -24.39 26.10
CA GLN A 222 5.74 -25.30 25.96
C GLN A 222 6.21 -25.36 24.50
N TYR A 223 5.26 -25.50 23.58
CA TYR A 223 5.51 -25.55 22.14
C TYR A 223 6.20 -24.28 21.64
N ALA A 224 5.68 -23.10 22.00
CA ALA A 224 6.25 -21.83 21.57
C ALA A 224 7.65 -21.59 22.14
N TRP A 225 7.92 -22.05 23.36
CA TRP A 225 9.25 -21.95 23.96
C TRP A 225 10.24 -22.91 23.30
N LEU A 226 9.88 -24.18 23.11
CA LEU A 226 10.73 -25.19 22.46
C LEU A 226 10.97 -24.85 20.99
N TYR A 227 9.98 -24.30 20.28
CA TYR A 227 10.17 -23.86 18.89
C TYR A 227 11.26 -22.78 18.76
N LYS A 228 11.37 -21.89 19.75
CA LYS A 228 12.36 -20.80 19.78
C LYS A 228 13.74 -21.24 20.27
N ASN A 229 13.80 -22.17 21.23
CA ASN A 229 15.04 -22.52 21.92
C ASN A 229 15.61 -23.90 21.53
N ASN A 230 14.77 -24.91 21.27
CA ASN A 230 15.18 -26.27 20.91
C ASN A 230 14.30 -26.84 19.78
N LYS A 231 14.38 -26.19 18.62
CA LYS A 231 13.53 -26.49 17.46
C LYS A 231 13.76 -27.91 16.93
N LYS A 232 15.02 -28.36 16.85
CA LYS A 232 15.35 -29.68 16.30
C LYS A 232 14.67 -30.79 17.10
N TRP A 233 14.86 -30.81 18.42
CA TRP A 233 14.23 -31.78 19.30
C TRP A 233 12.70 -31.77 19.19
N LEU A 234 12.07 -30.59 19.14
CA LEU A 234 10.62 -30.47 19.03
C LEU A 234 10.10 -31.15 17.75
N PHE A 235 10.76 -30.94 16.60
CA PHE A 235 10.30 -31.51 15.34
C PHE A 235 10.54 -33.02 15.26
N ASP A 236 11.63 -33.52 15.85
CA ASP A 236 11.97 -34.94 15.90
C ASP A 236 11.00 -35.73 16.80
N ASN A 237 10.45 -35.10 17.84
CA ASN A 237 9.56 -35.75 18.81
C ASN A 237 8.06 -35.61 18.48
N LEU A 238 7.69 -34.66 17.61
CA LEU A 238 6.31 -34.49 17.16
C LEU A 238 5.89 -35.59 16.16
N PRO A 239 4.58 -35.91 16.07
CA PRO A 239 4.05 -36.79 15.02
C PRO A 239 4.49 -36.33 13.63
N LYS A 240 4.77 -37.29 12.73
CA LYS A 240 5.09 -37.01 11.33
C LYS A 240 3.97 -36.13 10.74
N SER A 241 4.36 -35.08 10.03
CA SER A 241 3.39 -34.22 9.35
C SER A 241 2.70 -35.07 8.28
N ASN A 242 1.38 -35.25 8.40
CA ASN A 242 0.58 -35.67 7.25
C ASN A 242 0.61 -34.53 6.25
N ASN A 243 1.62 -34.52 5.37
CA ASN A 243 1.66 -33.66 4.19
C ASN A 243 0.63 -34.09 3.12
N ASN A 244 -0.43 -34.76 3.54
CA ASN A 244 -1.64 -34.88 2.74
C ASN A 244 -2.37 -33.54 2.88
N TYR A 245 -1.87 -32.54 2.16
CA TYR A 245 -2.70 -31.44 1.68
C TYR A 245 -3.79 -32.07 0.81
N ILE A 246 -4.80 -32.66 1.43
CA ILE A 246 -6.12 -32.74 0.82
C ILE A 246 -6.56 -31.29 0.81
N CYS A 247 -6.16 -30.56 -0.23
CA CYS A 247 -6.78 -29.31 -0.61
C CYS A 247 -8.28 -29.57 -0.48
N ARG A 248 -8.94 -28.95 0.50
CA ARG A 248 -10.40 -28.92 0.53
C ARG A 248 -10.79 -28.38 -0.84
N ILE A 249 -11.22 -29.26 -1.74
CA ILE A 249 -11.72 -28.87 -3.06
C ILE A 249 -12.89 -27.96 -2.72
N ASN A 250 -12.73 -26.68 -3.03
CA ASN A 250 -13.70 -25.67 -2.65
C ASN A 250 -14.87 -25.77 -3.65
N ASP A 251 -15.75 -26.74 -3.43
CA ASP A 251 -16.90 -27.07 -4.30
C ASP A 251 -18.01 -26.02 -4.27
N ARG A 252 -17.80 -24.89 -3.58
CA ARG A 252 -18.73 -23.75 -3.60
C ARG A 252 -18.99 -23.20 -5.00
N VAL A 253 -18.08 -23.44 -5.95
CA VAL A 253 -18.20 -22.98 -7.32
C VAL A 253 -18.19 -24.17 -8.26
N ASN A 254 -19.33 -24.42 -8.90
CA ASN A 254 -19.40 -25.32 -10.05
C ASN A 254 -18.75 -24.65 -11.27
N TRP A 255 -17.47 -24.97 -11.50
CA TRP A 255 -16.66 -24.39 -12.57
C TRP A 255 -17.18 -24.77 -13.96
N ASN A 256 -17.70 -25.98 -14.15
CA ASN A 256 -18.25 -26.42 -15.44
C ASN A 256 -19.46 -25.57 -15.86
N LYS A 257 -20.41 -25.35 -14.95
CA LYS A 257 -21.57 -24.49 -15.21
C LYS A 257 -21.15 -23.05 -15.47
N ARG A 258 -20.21 -22.53 -14.69
CA ARG A 258 -19.68 -21.17 -14.86
C ARG A 258 -18.94 -20.98 -16.18
N ASP A 259 -18.16 -21.98 -16.60
CA ASP A 259 -17.46 -21.97 -17.89
C ASP A 259 -18.46 -21.83 -19.04
N GLU A 260 -19.57 -22.57 -19.02
CA GLU A 260 -20.63 -22.47 -20.03
C GLU A 260 -21.31 -21.09 -20.04
N GLU A 261 -21.66 -20.55 -18.86
CA GLU A 261 -22.27 -19.22 -18.75
C GLU A 261 -21.36 -18.10 -19.27
N ILE A 262 -20.07 -18.14 -18.92
CA ILE A 262 -19.10 -17.14 -19.35
C ILE A 262 -18.83 -17.28 -20.85
N LEU A 263 -18.69 -18.50 -21.37
CA LEU A 263 -18.52 -18.75 -22.79
C LEU A 263 -19.68 -18.17 -23.61
N LEU A 264 -20.92 -18.37 -23.16
CA LEU A 264 -22.12 -17.80 -23.81
C LEU A 264 -22.08 -16.26 -23.81
N LYS A 265 -21.71 -15.64 -22.69
CA LYS A 265 -21.56 -14.18 -22.59
C LYS A 265 -20.50 -13.66 -23.55
N ILE A 266 -19.34 -14.31 -23.64
CA ILE A 266 -18.26 -13.90 -24.54
C ILE A 266 -18.69 -14.07 -26.01
N LYS A 267 -19.29 -15.21 -26.40
CA LYS A 267 -19.81 -15.44 -27.76
C LYS A 267 -20.83 -14.38 -28.17
N LYS A 268 -21.80 -14.05 -27.31
CA LYS A 268 -22.81 -13.03 -27.58
C LYS A 268 -22.18 -11.67 -27.86
N ASN A 269 -21.17 -11.29 -27.09
CA ASN A 269 -20.49 -10.00 -27.25
C ASN A 269 -19.53 -9.98 -28.43
N TYR A 270 -18.85 -11.10 -28.72
CA TYR A 270 -18.04 -11.24 -29.92
C TYR A 270 -18.85 -10.98 -31.20
N VAL A 271 -20.05 -11.54 -31.31
CA VAL A 271 -20.94 -11.29 -32.46
C VAL A 271 -21.35 -9.82 -32.55
N LYS A 272 -21.66 -9.16 -31.43
CA LYS A 272 -21.98 -7.73 -31.40
C LYS A 272 -20.82 -6.89 -31.91
N ILE A 273 -19.60 -7.15 -31.42
CA ILE A 273 -18.38 -6.44 -31.83
C ILE A 273 -18.12 -6.64 -33.32
N MET A 274 -18.26 -7.87 -33.84
CA MET A 274 -18.04 -8.16 -35.25
C MET A 274 -19.04 -7.46 -36.18
N LYS A 275 -20.28 -7.23 -35.71
CA LYS A 275 -21.28 -6.44 -36.45
C LYS A 275 -21.02 -4.94 -36.37
N SER A 276 -20.57 -4.45 -35.22
CA SER A 276 -20.29 -3.02 -34.97
C SER A 276 -19.16 -2.45 -35.84
N ASP A 277 -19.20 -1.15 -36.10
CA ASP A 277 -18.11 -0.39 -36.75
C ASP A 277 -17.02 0.09 -35.78
N GLU A 278 -17.10 -0.35 -34.52
CA GLU A 278 -16.15 0.05 -33.49
C GLU A 278 -14.75 -0.51 -33.77
N LYS A 279 -13.76 0.38 -33.64
CA LYS A 279 -12.35 0.06 -33.81
C LYS A 279 -11.77 -0.48 -32.49
N ILE A 280 -12.24 -1.66 -32.09
CA ILE A 280 -11.80 -2.35 -30.86
C ILE A 280 -11.05 -3.61 -31.24
N ARG A 281 -9.84 -3.80 -30.67
CA ARG A 281 -9.07 -5.05 -30.80
C ARG A 281 -9.66 -6.10 -29.86
N ILE A 282 -9.88 -7.30 -30.38
CA ILE A 282 -10.43 -8.41 -29.60
C ILE A 282 -9.31 -9.05 -28.80
N THR A 283 -9.34 -8.88 -27.48
CA THR A 283 -8.38 -9.50 -26.56
C THR A 283 -9.09 -10.04 -25.32
N LYS A 284 -8.42 -10.95 -24.61
CA LYS A 284 -8.85 -11.41 -23.27
C LYS A 284 -9.19 -10.22 -22.35
N SER A 285 -8.26 -9.27 -22.21
CA SER A 285 -8.43 -8.11 -21.33
C SER A 285 -9.56 -7.18 -21.77
N MET A 286 -9.84 -7.08 -23.07
CA MET A 286 -10.98 -6.33 -23.58
C MET A 286 -12.30 -6.94 -23.08
N PHE A 287 -12.49 -8.26 -23.22
CA PHE A 287 -13.68 -8.94 -22.70
C PHE A 287 -13.77 -8.85 -21.17
N GLY A 288 -12.64 -9.01 -20.46
CA GLY A 288 -12.59 -8.88 -19.00
C GLY A 288 -13.11 -7.53 -18.52
N ARG A 289 -12.65 -6.43 -19.14
CA ARG A 289 -13.10 -5.08 -18.81
C ARG A 289 -14.54 -4.82 -19.24
N PHE A 290 -14.91 -5.25 -20.44
CA PHE A 290 -16.25 -5.01 -20.98
C PHE A 290 -17.36 -5.72 -20.19
N LEU A 291 -17.07 -6.93 -19.68
CA LEU A 291 -18.03 -7.75 -18.94
C LEU A 291 -17.89 -7.63 -17.42
N GLY A 292 -16.92 -6.87 -16.91
CA GLY A 292 -16.66 -6.74 -15.47
C GLY A 292 -16.13 -8.02 -14.82
N ILE A 293 -15.46 -8.89 -15.58
CA ILE A 293 -14.98 -10.22 -15.14
C ILE A 293 -13.46 -10.36 -15.22
N SER A 294 -12.71 -9.26 -15.21
CA SER A 294 -11.24 -9.29 -15.32
C SER A 294 -10.58 -10.22 -14.31
N ALA A 295 -10.93 -10.10 -13.02
CA ALA A 295 -10.37 -10.96 -11.96
C ALA A 295 -10.67 -12.45 -12.19
N LEU A 296 -11.85 -12.78 -12.71
CA LEU A 296 -12.25 -14.15 -13.02
C LEU A 296 -11.40 -14.72 -14.17
N LEU A 297 -11.18 -13.93 -15.23
CA LEU A 297 -10.35 -14.35 -16.36
C LEU A 297 -8.86 -14.36 -16.01
N ASP A 298 -8.40 -13.53 -15.08
CA ASP A 298 -6.97 -13.44 -14.73
C ASP A 298 -6.53 -14.52 -13.74
N HIS A 299 -7.40 -14.90 -12.80
CA HIS A 299 -7.05 -15.84 -11.73
C HIS A 299 -7.68 -17.24 -11.85
N ASN A 300 -8.69 -17.43 -12.71
CA ASN A 300 -9.45 -18.69 -12.75
C ASN A 300 -9.73 -19.23 -14.16
N LEU A 301 -9.02 -18.73 -15.17
CA LEU A 301 -9.21 -19.20 -16.55
C LEU A 301 -8.78 -20.66 -16.75
N ASP A 302 -7.78 -21.10 -15.98
CA ASP A 302 -7.32 -22.50 -15.87
C ASP A 302 -8.44 -23.48 -15.49
N LYS A 303 -9.48 -22.98 -14.81
CA LYS A 303 -10.65 -23.76 -14.39
C LYS A 303 -11.81 -23.69 -15.37
N MET A 304 -11.66 -22.96 -16.48
CA MET A 304 -12.70 -22.72 -17.49
C MET A 304 -12.15 -23.05 -18.90
N PRO A 305 -11.87 -24.33 -19.19
CA PRO A 305 -11.15 -24.73 -20.40
C PRO A 305 -11.92 -24.44 -21.69
N LYS A 306 -13.26 -24.47 -21.69
CA LYS A 306 -14.06 -24.13 -22.88
C LYS A 306 -13.92 -22.64 -23.21
N THR A 307 -14.00 -21.78 -22.19
CA THR A 307 -13.79 -20.33 -22.30
C THR A 307 -12.36 -20.01 -22.71
N GLU A 308 -11.36 -20.65 -22.11
CA GLU A 308 -9.95 -20.45 -22.45
C GLU A 308 -9.66 -20.77 -23.91
N LYS A 309 -10.08 -21.95 -24.37
CA LYS A 309 -9.91 -22.38 -25.77
C LYS A 309 -10.58 -21.39 -26.74
N TYR A 310 -11.77 -20.91 -26.41
CA TYR A 310 -12.48 -19.94 -27.25
C TYR A 310 -11.79 -18.58 -27.27
N LEU A 311 -11.35 -18.07 -26.12
CA LEU A 311 -10.62 -16.80 -26.01
C LEU A 311 -9.31 -16.84 -26.80
N LEU A 312 -8.55 -17.94 -26.71
CA LEU A 312 -7.33 -18.13 -27.49
C LEU A 312 -7.61 -18.11 -29.00
N ALA A 313 -8.70 -18.76 -29.44
CA ALA A 313 -9.08 -18.81 -30.85
C ALA A 313 -9.49 -17.44 -31.43
N ILE A 314 -10.11 -16.57 -30.62
CA ILE A 314 -10.58 -15.25 -31.08
C ILE A 314 -9.62 -14.10 -30.76
N ASN A 315 -8.57 -14.34 -29.95
CA ASN A 315 -7.66 -13.30 -29.50
C ASN A 315 -6.82 -12.78 -30.68
N GLU A 316 -6.97 -11.51 -30.99
CA GLU A 316 -6.31 -10.88 -32.13
C GLU A 316 -4.90 -10.38 -31.76
N SER A 317 -3.94 -10.76 -32.60
CA SER A 317 -2.67 -10.05 -32.69
C SER A 317 -2.88 -8.63 -33.23
N ILE A 318 -1.85 -7.79 -33.12
CA ILE A 318 -1.89 -6.43 -33.68
C ILE A 318 -2.10 -6.51 -35.19
N GLU A 319 -1.42 -7.43 -35.87
CA GLU A 319 -1.51 -7.65 -37.31
C GLU A 319 -2.91 -8.10 -37.71
N GLN A 320 -3.47 -9.12 -37.04
CA GLN A 320 -4.82 -9.62 -37.33
C GLN A 320 -5.88 -8.53 -37.15
N TYR A 321 -5.73 -7.68 -36.12
CA TYR A 321 -6.61 -6.54 -35.91
C TYR A 321 -6.50 -5.47 -37.01
N GLN A 322 -5.29 -5.20 -37.50
CA GLN A 322 -5.08 -4.31 -38.65
C GLN A 322 -5.72 -4.90 -39.92
N GLU A 323 -5.51 -6.19 -40.17
CA GLU A 323 -6.12 -6.90 -41.30
C GLU A 323 -7.65 -6.85 -41.26
N ARG A 324 -8.28 -7.10 -40.10
CA ARG A 324 -9.74 -7.05 -39.96
C ARG A 324 -10.29 -5.67 -40.31
N ARG A 325 -9.69 -4.61 -39.77
CA ARG A 325 -10.11 -3.22 -40.06
C ARG A 325 -10.00 -2.90 -41.55
N VAL A 326 -8.86 -3.21 -42.16
CA VAL A 326 -8.62 -2.98 -43.59
C VAL A 326 -9.60 -3.79 -44.45
N LYS A 327 -9.78 -5.09 -44.17
CA LYS A 327 -10.73 -5.95 -44.90
C LYS A 327 -12.14 -5.39 -44.83
N LYS A 328 -12.60 -4.92 -43.66
CA LYS A 328 -13.95 -4.37 -43.49
C LYS A 328 -14.15 -3.12 -44.35
N ILE A 329 -13.21 -2.18 -44.30
CA ILE A 329 -13.27 -0.92 -45.07
C ILE A 329 -13.19 -1.21 -46.58
N CYS A 330 -12.27 -2.07 -47.02
CA CYS A 330 -12.14 -2.43 -48.44
C CYS A 330 -13.41 -3.10 -48.97
N ARG A 331 -14.02 -4.02 -48.21
CA ARG A 331 -15.28 -4.68 -48.60
C ARG A 331 -16.43 -3.68 -48.74
N HIS A 332 -16.54 -2.74 -47.80
CA HIS A 332 -17.54 -1.67 -47.87
C HIS A 332 -17.32 -0.80 -49.12
N PHE A 333 -16.09 -0.35 -49.37
CA PHE A 333 -15.77 0.47 -50.55
C PHE A 333 -16.06 -0.27 -51.86
N PHE A 334 -15.76 -1.58 -51.90
CA PHE A 334 -16.02 -2.42 -53.05
C PHE A 334 -17.52 -2.57 -53.30
N LYS A 335 -18.33 -2.78 -52.25
CA LYS A 335 -19.80 -2.89 -52.34
C LYS A 335 -20.43 -1.58 -52.84
N GLU A 336 -19.99 -0.45 -52.30
CA GLU A 336 -20.49 0.89 -52.65
C GLU A 336 -19.85 1.46 -53.94
N ARG A 337 -19.05 0.66 -54.66
CA ARG A 337 -18.30 1.06 -55.88
C ARG A 337 -17.41 2.30 -55.72
N ILE A 338 -16.97 2.58 -54.50
CA ILE A 338 -16.05 3.69 -54.18
C ILE A 338 -14.63 3.31 -54.65
N THR A 339 -13.93 4.23 -55.32
CA THR A 339 -12.55 4.01 -55.73
C THR A 339 -11.63 3.78 -54.52
N ILE A 340 -10.96 2.63 -54.50
CA ILE A 340 -10.04 2.23 -53.44
C ILE A 340 -8.68 2.87 -53.70
N ARG A 341 -8.28 3.79 -52.82
CA ARG A 341 -6.93 4.37 -52.79
C ARG A 341 -6.23 4.01 -51.50
N ARG A 342 -4.97 3.58 -51.57
CA ARG A 342 -4.20 3.10 -50.42
C ARG A 342 -4.20 4.07 -49.23
N TRP A 343 -3.86 5.33 -49.47
CA TRP A 343 -3.83 6.36 -48.43
C TRP A 343 -5.20 6.57 -47.76
N LYS A 344 -6.31 6.46 -48.53
CA LYS A 344 -7.68 6.67 -48.04
C LYS A 344 -8.08 5.55 -47.10
N ILE A 345 -7.77 4.30 -47.46
CA ILE A 345 -8.01 3.12 -46.61
C ILE A 345 -7.17 3.21 -45.32
N MET A 346 -5.88 3.53 -45.43
CA MET A 346 -5.01 3.65 -44.26
C MET A 346 -5.50 4.72 -43.28
N ARG A 347 -5.92 5.89 -43.79
CA ARG A 347 -6.48 6.98 -42.97
C ARG A 347 -7.74 6.55 -42.22
N ILE A 348 -8.71 5.94 -42.91
CA ILE A 348 -9.97 5.50 -42.30
C ILE A 348 -9.71 4.36 -41.29
N ALA A 349 -8.80 3.45 -41.61
CA ALA A 349 -8.39 2.36 -40.73
C ALA A 349 -7.63 2.86 -39.48
N GLY A 350 -7.15 4.12 -39.47
CA GLY A 350 -6.33 4.67 -38.39
C GLY A 350 -4.92 4.07 -38.39
N LEU A 351 -4.35 3.80 -39.57
CA LEU A 351 -3.02 3.25 -39.76
C LEU A 351 -2.06 4.34 -40.24
N LYS A 352 -0.95 4.51 -39.52
CA LYS A 352 0.19 5.37 -39.89
C LYS A 352 1.36 4.48 -40.34
N ASN A 353 2.58 4.77 -39.88
CA ASN A 353 3.80 4.08 -40.28
C ASN A 353 3.89 2.63 -39.76
N ASN A 354 3.09 2.26 -38.76
CA ASN A 354 3.15 0.95 -38.09
C ASN A 354 2.23 -0.10 -38.75
N CYS A 355 1.99 0.02 -40.06
CA CYS A 355 1.09 -0.86 -40.80
C CYS A 355 1.79 -2.17 -41.17
N SER A 356 1.16 -3.31 -40.86
CA SER A 356 1.70 -4.63 -41.19
C SER A 356 1.74 -4.87 -42.71
N SER A 357 2.74 -5.64 -43.15
CA SER A 357 2.88 -6.05 -44.56
C SER A 357 1.66 -6.82 -45.06
N LYS A 358 1.02 -7.61 -44.20
CA LYS A 358 -0.22 -8.35 -44.51
C LYS A 358 -1.40 -7.40 -44.76
N ALA A 359 -1.59 -6.39 -43.92
CA ALA A 359 -2.63 -5.37 -44.11
C ALA A 359 -2.42 -4.62 -45.45
N ILE A 360 -1.17 -4.30 -45.78
CA ILE A 360 -0.79 -3.69 -47.06
C ILE A 360 -1.14 -4.59 -48.24
N LYS A 361 -0.79 -5.88 -48.18
CA LYS A 361 -1.11 -6.86 -49.24
C LYS A 361 -2.61 -6.95 -49.50
N ILE A 362 -3.44 -6.89 -48.45
CA ILE A 362 -4.90 -6.87 -48.60
C ILE A 362 -5.37 -5.63 -49.35
N ILE A 363 -4.85 -4.44 -49.02
CA ILE A 363 -5.23 -3.21 -49.72
C ILE A 363 -4.91 -3.34 -51.22
N ASN A 364 -3.68 -3.77 -51.54
CA ASN A 364 -3.24 -3.91 -52.92
C ASN A 364 -4.08 -4.97 -53.68
N TYR A 365 -4.43 -6.08 -53.04
CA TYR A 365 -5.33 -7.08 -53.62
C TYR A 365 -6.68 -6.49 -54.04
N TYR A 366 -7.33 -5.70 -53.16
CA TYR A 366 -8.62 -5.09 -53.48
C TYR A 366 -8.51 -3.98 -54.54
N ILE A 367 -7.38 -3.25 -54.59
CA ILE A 367 -7.11 -2.27 -55.66
C ILE A 367 -7.05 -2.98 -57.01
N ASN A 368 -6.23 -4.03 -57.13
CA ASN A 368 -6.10 -4.79 -58.38
C ASN A 368 -7.42 -5.44 -58.80
N LYS A 369 -8.18 -5.99 -57.84
CA LYS A 369 -9.50 -6.56 -58.09
C LYS A 369 -10.49 -5.53 -58.65
N GLN A 370 -10.43 -4.28 -58.20
CA GLN A 370 -11.30 -3.21 -58.71
C GLN A 370 -10.88 -2.74 -60.11
N LEU A 371 -9.58 -2.76 -60.43
CA LEU A 371 -9.06 -2.44 -61.77
C LEU A 371 -9.49 -3.48 -62.80
N ASN A 372 -9.39 -4.77 -62.45
CA ASN A 372 -9.76 -5.88 -63.34
C ASN A 372 -11.28 -6.02 -63.58
N GLN A 373 -12.13 -5.28 -62.86
CA GLN A 373 -13.58 -5.23 -63.10
C GLN A 373 -14.00 -4.02 -63.95
N ARG A 374 -13.06 -3.12 -64.25
CA ARG A 374 -13.28 -1.93 -65.09
C ARG A 374 -12.80 -2.13 -66.53
N ILE A 375 -12.09 -3.22 -66.78
CA ILE A 375 -11.79 -3.81 -68.09
C ILE A 375 -12.88 -4.83 -68.34
#